data_AF-A0A9R1F0V0-F1
#
_entry.id   AF-A0A9R1F0V0-F1
#
_cell.length_a   1.000
_cell.length_b   1.000
_cell.length_c   1.000
_cell.angle_alpha   90.00
_cell.angle_beta   90.00
_cell.angle_gamma   90.00
#
_symmetry.space_group_name_H-M   'P 1'
#
loop_
_entity.id
_entity.type
_entity.pdbx_description
1 polymer ?
#
loop_
_entity_poly.entity_id
_entity_poly.type
_entity_poly.pdbx_seq_one_letter_code
_entity_poly.pdbx_strand_id
1 'polypeptide(L)'
;MDVAISAVASEFVSRFISFLVNKYSYSSHVRLEEKVERLKNLLMRVHMVVEEADGRYIMNSRMMMQLQLLSEAMYQGYHVVDTFSYQSLQDKGISEVCNSSVLPSAIPLKRTRTIACTRKDKVANLELDGALESMQSVVDNMMEFVVLLGGCDRMVRRPYDSYLYYENIMFGRHVERQTLLNFLLQQNQPGDEPAVLPIIGGRTVGKKTLVAHVCRDERVRSRFSSVLHLSGENLLKILEHESTILGEMLVVVEFATNVDDNDWRTFHSFVKRLATGSKVIIISKLQRSARFGSVKPIFLNNLSYEEFSYLFKTLAFGSANPKEHPLLVPIAQEYAKVLHMEESLLIVNTFANVLRNNLNVRFWLCLFNKSRRMIERNLSIYGVDLKIHMEQGYPLHLTDYASNPLRAIPYSTTVPRKKELPKVTLGELLQDPSVRPKGEFNLVTWESMIPPYNSSSYFVPDWVQDTPEGTPVSGRKRRGLHV
;
A
#
# COMPACT_ATOMS: atom_id res chain seq x y z
N MET A 1 -48.18 50.64 15.26
CA MET A 1 -47.34 50.26 16.41
C MET A 1 -46.88 48.80 16.31
N ASP A 2 -47.72 47.91 15.78
CA ASP A 2 -47.44 46.46 15.70
C ASP A 2 -46.30 46.03 14.77
N VAL A 3 -46.05 46.74 13.67
CA VAL A 3 -44.98 46.37 12.72
C VAL A 3 -43.57 46.59 13.33
N ALA A 4 -43.41 47.66 14.12
CA ALA A 4 -42.14 47.94 14.80
C ALA A 4 -41.88 46.96 15.94
N ILE A 5 -42.91 46.56 16.68
CA ILE A 5 -42.82 45.57 17.76
C ILE A 5 -42.47 44.18 17.19
N SER A 6 -43.06 43.81 16.05
CA SER A 6 -42.76 42.56 15.34
C SER A 6 -41.31 42.51 14.80
N ALA A 7 -40.83 43.63 14.24
CA ALA A 7 -39.44 43.73 13.77
C ALA A 7 -38.44 43.57 14.93
N VAL A 8 -38.68 44.26 16.06
CA VAL A 8 -37.84 44.13 17.26
C VAL A 8 -37.90 42.72 17.83
N ALA A 9 -39.08 42.11 17.91
CA ALA A 9 -39.24 40.73 18.39
C ALA A 9 -38.49 39.72 17.51
N SER A 10 -38.52 39.88 16.18
CA SER A 10 -37.80 38.99 15.26
C SER A 10 -36.27 39.13 15.34
N GLU A 11 -35.75 40.32 15.58
CA GLU A 11 -34.33 40.57 15.87
C GLU A 11 -33.90 39.88 17.17
N PHE A 12 -34.69 39.98 18.23
CA PHE A 12 -34.41 39.31 19.51
C PHE A 12 -34.45 37.79 19.40
N VAL A 13 -35.44 37.23 18.69
CA VAL A 13 -35.52 35.79 18.42
C VAL A 13 -34.32 35.32 17.60
N SER A 14 -33.93 36.07 16.56
CA SER A 14 -32.74 35.77 15.75
C SER A 14 -31.45 35.77 16.57
N ARG A 15 -31.25 36.76 17.44
CA ARG A 15 -30.08 36.84 18.34
C ARG A 15 -30.09 35.75 19.40
N PHE A 16 -31.25 35.39 19.94
CA PHE A 16 -31.40 34.32 20.92
C PHE A 16 -31.10 32.96 20.29
N ILE A 17 -31.63 32.68 19.10
CA ILE A 17 -31.30 31.47 18.32
C ILE A 17 -29.80 31.44 18.01
N SER A 18 -29.22 32.55 17.56
CA SER A 18 -27.78 32.64 17.26
C SER A 18 -26.93 32.40 18.52
N PHE A 19 -27.34 32.92 19.67
CA PHE A 19 -26.67 32.68 20.94
C PHE A 19 -26.74 31.21 21.37
N LEU A 20 -27.92 30.58 21.27
CA LEU A 20 -28.07 29.17 21.60
C LEU A 20 -27.25 28.29 20.65
N VAL A 21 -27.33 28.53 19.34
CA VAL A 21 -26.51 27.82 18.34
C VAL A 21 -25.03 27.97 18.68
N ASN A 22 -24.55 29.18 18.93
CA ASN A 22 -23.14 29.42 19.22
C ASN A 22 -22.69 28.75 20.54
N LYS A 23 -23.52 28.81 21.59
CA LYS A 23 -23.23 28.18 22.89
C LYS A 23 -23.20 26.65 22.82
N TYR A 24 -24.18 26.04 22.13
CA TYR A 24 -24.23 24.59 21.96
C TYR A 24 -23.12 24.09 21.03
N SER A 25 -22.86 24.78 19.91
CA SER A 25 -21.77 24.46 18.99
C SER A 25 -20.40 24.54 19.67
N TYR A 26 -20.14 25.61 20.44
CA TYR A 26 -18.88 25.76 21.18
C TYR A 26 -18.69 24.64 22.21
N SER A 27 -19.72 24.33 23.01
CA SER A 27 -19.65 23.24 24.00
C SER A 27 -19.49 21.86 23.37
N SER A 28 -20.11 21.60 22.21
CA SER A 28 -19.92 20.34 21.49
C SER A 28 -18.52 20.21 20.89
N HIS A 29 -17.95 21.30 20.38
CA HIS A 29 -16.59 21.29 19.83
C HIS A 29 -15.53 21.03 20.90
N VAL A 30 -15.61 21.69 22.06
CA VAL A 30 -14.66 21.46 23.18
C VAL A 30 -14.69 19.99 23.62
N ARG A 31 -15.88 19.40 23.77
CA ARG A 31 -16.03 17.98 24.15
C ARG A 31 -15.46 17.02 23.09
N LEU A 32 -15.51 17.38 21.82
CA LEU A 32 -14.96 16.58 20.73
C LEU A 32 -13.43 16.67 20.68
N GLU A 33 -12.86 17.86 20.86
CA GLU A 33 -11.42 18.04 20.94
C GLU A 33 -10.83 17.24 22.11
N GLU A 34 -11.48 17.25 23.29
CA GLU A 34 -11.10 16.43 24.44
C GLU A 34 -11.09 14.93 24.13
N LYS A 35 -12.13 14.44 23.43
CA LYS A 35 -12.23 13.03 23.01
C LYS A 35 -11.12 12.65 22.03
N VAL A 36 -10.85 13.50 21.03
CA VAL A 36 -9.77 13.28 20.06
C VAL A 36 -8.41 13.28 20.76
N GLU A 37 -8.19 14.18 21.72
CA GLU A 37 -6.94 14.24 22.47
C GLU A 37 -6.76 13.00 23.37
N ARG A 38 -7.83 12.53 24.00
CA ARG A 38 -7.82 11.25 24.73
C ARG A 38 -7.48 10.08 23.80
N LEU A 39 -8.05 10.03 22.60
CA LEU A 39 -7.75 8.98 21.62
C LEU A 39 -6.28 9.02 21.21
N LYS A 40 -5.71 10.20 20.94
CA LYS A 40 -4.28 10.37 20.64
C LYS A 40 -3.39 9.86 21.76
N ASN A 41 -3.73 10.15 23.02
CA ASN A 41 -2.96 9.68 24.18
C ASN A 41 -2.99 8.14 24.30
N LEU A 42 -4.14 7.50 24.03
CA LEU A 42 -4.24 6.04 24.00
C LEU A 42 -3.45 5.44 22.81
N LEU A 43 -3.57 6.05 21.63
CA LEU A 43 -2.81 5.69 20.43
C LEU A 43 -1.31 5.69 20.68
N MET A 44 -0.79 6.74 21.33
CA MET A 44 0.63 6.82 21.68
C MET A 44 1.10 5.65 22.54
N ARG A 45 0.27 5.22 23.51
CA ARG A 45 0.59 4.08 24.38
C ARG A 45 0.59 2.76 23.61
N VAL A 46 -0.43 2.53 22.77
CA VAL A 46 -0.52 1.31 21.95
C VAL A 46 0.61 1.26 20.94
N HIS A 47 0.88 2.35 20.23
CA HIS A 47 1.92 2.42 19.22
C HIS A 47 3.31 2.17 19.83
N MET A 48 3.61 2.74 21.00
CA MET A 48 4.86 2.45 21.74
C MET A 48 5.03 0.95 22.02
N VAL A 49 3.94 0.25 22.39
CA VAL A 49 3.97 -1.19 22.65
C VAL A 49 4.18 -1.99 21.36
N VAL A 50 3.52 -1.61 20.26
CA VAL A 50 3.72 -2.22 18.93
C VAL A 50 5.16 -2.03 18.45
N GLU A 51 5.73 -0.83 18.57
CA GLU A 51 7.12 -0.54 18.20
C GLU A 51 8.14 -1.31 19.05
N GLU A 52 7.87 -1.50 20.36
CA GLU A 52 8.72 -2.34 21.22
C GLU A 52 8.59 -3.83 20.84
N ALA A 53 7.39 -4.28 20.47
CA ALA A 53 7.16 -5.65 20.02
C ALA A 53 7.87 -5.98 18.69
N ASP A 54 7.91 -5.02 17.77
CA ASP A 54 8.63 -5.13 16.49
C ASP A 54 10.15 -5.26 16.64
N GLY A 55 10.68 -4.80 17.78
CA GLY A 55 12.09 -4.89 18.15
C GLY A 55 12.46 -6.16 18.92
N ARG A 56 11.55 -7.13 19.05
CA ARG A 56 11.78 -8.36 19.83
C ARG A 56 11.45 -9.63 19.07
N TYR A 57 12.07 -10.73 19.47
CA TYR A 57 11.75 -12.07 18.94
C TYR A 57 10.59 -12.68 19.73
N ILE A 58 9.39 -12.72 19.12
CA ILE A 58 8.18 -13.25 19.76
C ILE A 58 7.93 -14.65 19.22
N MET A 59 8.10 -15.66 20.08
CA MET A 59 7.85 -17.07 19.71
C MET A 59 6.44 -17.55 20.06
N ASN A 60 5.82 -16.95 21.07
CA ASN A 60 4.52 -17.39 21.57
C ASN A 60 3.38 -16.96 20.61
N SER A 61 2.59 -17.93 20.13
CA SER A 61 1.50 -17.68 19.19
C SER A 61 0.38 -16.80 19.75
N ARG A 62 0.10 -16.85 21.07
CA ARG A 62 -0.87 -15.96 21.72
C ARG A 62 -0.36 -14.53 21.82
N MET A 63 0.94 -14.35 22.06
CA MET A 63 1.56 -13.02 22.02
C MET A 63 1.52 -12.42 20.61
N MET A 64 1.73 -13.23 19.56
CA MET A 64 1.56 -12.74 18.18
C MET A 64 0.13 -12.30 17.89
N MET A 65 -0.88 -13.05 18.38
CA MET A 65 -2.28 -12.65 18.23
C MET A 65 -2.57 -11.32 18.94
N GLN A 66 -2.00 -11.12 20.15
CA GLN A 66 -2.13 -9.85 20.85
C GLN A 66 -1.46 -8.69 20.09
N LEU A 67 -0.27 -8.91 19.51
CA LEU A 67 0.37 -7.92 18.64
C LEU A 67 -0.49 -7.56 17.43
N GLN A 68 -1.14 -8.55 16.82
CA GLN A 68 -2.06 -8.32 15.71
C GLN A 68 -3.22 -7.40 16.13
N LEU A 69 -3.91 -7.73 17.22
CA LEU A 69 -5.03 -6.94 17.74
C LEU A 69 -4.60 -5.51 18.09
N LEU A 70 -3.44 -5.34 18.72
CA LEU A 70 -2.85 -4.03 19.03
C LEU A 70 -2.60 -3.22 17.75
N SER A 71 -2.01 -3.85 16.72
CA SER A 71 -1.75 -3.17 15.45
C SER A 71 -3.02 -2.79 14.69
N GLU A 72 -4.02 -3.68 14.63
CA GLU A 72 -5.31 -3.40 13.99
C GLU A 72 -6.02 -2.23 14.68
N ALA A 73 -6.08 -2.23 16.01
CA ALA A 73 -6.67 -1.13 16.78
C ALA A 73 -5.91 0.20 16.59
N MET A 74 -4.57 0.12 16.51
CA MET A 74 -3.72 1.27 16.23
C MET A 74 -4.05 1.92 14.88
N TYR A 75 -4.09 1.14 13.80
CA TYR A 75 -4.39 1.68 12.46
C TYR A 75 -5.81 2.24 12.38
N GLN A 76 -6.79 1.55 12.98
CA GLN A 76 -8.16 2.05 13.10
C GLN A 76 -8.23 3.39 13.85
N GLY A 77 -7.54 3.50 15.00
CA GLY A 77 -7.51 4.74 15.77
C GLY A 77 -6.86 5.89 14.99
N TYR A 78 -5.75 5.63 14.28
CA TYR A 78 -5.12 6.65 13.42
C TYR A 78 -6.03 7.10 12.28
N HIS A 79 -6.73 6.16 11.64
CA HIS A 79 -7.72 6.48 10.60
C HIS A 79 -8.82 7.43 11.13
N VAL A 80 -9.34 7.17 12.33
CA VAL A 80 -10.35 8.03 12.95
C VAL A 80 -9.77 9.41 13.28
N VAL A 81 -8.59 9.49 13.90
CA VAL A 81 -7.93 10.79 14.18
C VAL A 81 -7.73 11.61 12.90
N ASP A 82 -7.32 10.96 11.82
CA ASP A 82 -7.11 11.63 10.53
C ASP A 82 -8.42 12.11 9.90
N THR A 83 -9.49 11.32 10.03
CA THR A 83 -10.82 11.69 9.55
C THR A 83 -11.38 12.92 10.28
N PHE A 84 -11.21 12.99 11.60
CA PHE A 84 -11.59 14.16 12.39
C PHE A 84 -10.72 15.39 12.12
N SER A 85 -9.41 15.18 11.96
CA SER A 85 -8.49 16.25 11.58
C SER A 85 -8.89 16.85 10.23
N TYR A 86 -9.26 16.00 9.27
CA TYR A 86 -9.76 16.40 7.95
C TYR A 86 -11.07 17.19 8.02
N GLN A 87 -12.06 16.71 8.78
CA GLN A 87 -13.35 17.41 8.96
C GLN A 87 -13.15 18.80 9.57
N SER A 88 -12.30 18.92 10.60
CA SER A 88 -12.00 20.22 11.22
C SER A 88 -11.39 21.24 10.24
N LEU A 89 -10.63 20.76 9.24
CA LEU A 89 -10.05 21.60 8.19
C LEU A 89 -11.11 21.99 7.15
N GLN A 90 -12.06 21.10 6.82
CA GLN A 90 -13.19 21.45 5.95
C GLN A 90 -14.06 22.54 6.56
N ASP A 91 -14.39 22.44 7.84
CA ASP A 91 -15.21 23.41 8.56
C ASP A 91 -14.55 24.79 8.65
N LYS A 92 -13.21 24.83 8.68
CA LYS A 92 -12.42 26.07 8.61
C LYS A 92 -12.34 26.69 7.21
N GLY A 93 -13.10 26.20 6.23
CA GLY A 93 -13.18 26.77 4.88
C GLY A 93 -11.99 26.47 3.96
N ILE A 94 -11.06 25.62 4.41
CA ILE A 94 -9.82 25.29 3.68
C ILE A 94 -10.09 24.34 2.49
N SER A 95 -11.30 23.79 2.40
CA SER A 95 -11.72 22.85 1.34
C SER A 95 -11.88 23.48 -0.06
N GLU A 96 -11.87 24.81 -0.19
CA GLU A 96 -11.93 25.44 -1.50
C GLU A 96 -10.73 25.05 -2.39
N VAL A 97 -9.60 24.63 -1.84
CA VAL A 97 -8.43 24.24 -2.66
C VAL A 97 -8.61 22.87 -3.35
N CYS A 98 -9.44 21.97 -2.80
CA CYS A 98 -9.79 20.71 -3.46
C CYS A 98 -11.05 20.83 -4.35
N ASN A 99 -11.87 21.86 -4.14
CA ASN A 99 -13.11 22.10 -4.87
C ASN A 99 -13.02 23.25 -5.90
N SER A 100 -11.94 24.05 -5.91
CA SER A 100 -11.78 25.16 -6.84
C SER A 100 -11.23 24.68 -8.18
N SER A 101 -12.10 24.74 -9.19
CA SER A 101 -11.82 24.74 -10.63
C SER A 101 -11.07 23.52 -11.19
N VAL A 102 -11.78 22.41 -11.43
CA VAL A 102 -12.02 21.76 -12.75
C VAL A 102 -12.96 20.56 -12.48
N LEU A 103 -14.23 20.83 -12.14
CA LEU A 103 -15.29 19.81 -12.13
C LEU A 103 -16.11 20.00 -13.42
N PRO A 104 -16.07 19.08 -14.40
CA PRO A 104 -17.09 19.03 -15.43
C PRO A 104 -18.41 18.63 -14.76
N SER A 105 -19.29 19.62 -14.67
CA SER A 105 -20.67 19.49 -14.23
C SER A 105 -21.40 18.39 -15.01
N ALA A 106 -21.91 17.38 -14.31
CA ALA A 106 -23.16 16.70 -14.66
C ALA A 106 -23.73 15.98 -13.43
N ILE A 107 -24.44 16.70 -12.56
CA ILE A 107 -25.68 16.32 -11.85
C ILE A 107 -26.18 17.61 -11.16
N PRO A 108 -27.41 18.08 -11.42
CA PRO A 108 -27.93 19.29 -10.79
C PRO A 108 -28.47 19.00 -9.39
N LEU A 109 -27.61 19.04 -8.36
CA LEU A 109 -28.05 19.05 -6.97
C LEU A 109 -28.30 20.49 -6.52
N LYS A 110 -29.52 20.96 -6.76
CA LYS A 110 -30.05 22.19 -6.17
C LYS A 110 -30.11 22.03 -4.63
N ARG A 111 -29.32 22.85 -3.94
CA ARG A 111 -29.57 23.49 -2.63
C ARG A 111 -30.44 22.69 -1.62
N THR A 112 -29.78 22.00 -0.69
CA THR A 112 -30.27 21.76 0.69
C THR A 112 -29.08 21.70 1.64
N ARG A 113 -28.70 22.85 2.26
CA ARG A 113 -27.46 23.00 3.06
C ARG A 113 -27.63 22.86 4.58
N THR A 114 -28.76 22.40 5.09
CA THR A 114 -28.99 22.39 6.57
C THR A 114 -29.28 21.03 7.19
N ILE A 115 -29.53 19.97 6.41
CA ILE A 115 -29.84 18.62 6.95
C ILE A 115 -28.70 17.60 6.70
N ALA A 116 -27.80 17.86 5.74
CA ALA A 116 -26.71 16.94 5.42
C ALA A 116 -25.52 17.00 6.39
N CYS A 117 -25.27 18.14 7.05
CA CYS A 117 -24.15 18.28 8.00
C CYS A 117 -24.44 17.50 9.29
N THR A 118 -25.65 17.59 9.84
CA THR A 118 -26.01 16.93 11.12
C THR A 118 -25.99 15.41 11.07
N ARG A 119 -26.12 14.78 9.89
CA ARG A 119 -26.02 13.32 9.73
C ARG A 119 -24.58 12.84 9.61
N LYS A 120 -23.69 13.59 8.96
CA LYS A 120 -22.25 13.28 8.89
C LYS A 120 -21.57 13.40 10.26
N ASP A 121 -21.89 14.46 11.00
CA ASP A 121 -21.29 14.70 12.33
C ASP A 121 -21.69 13.62 13.34
N LYS A 122 -22.92 13.10 13.25
CA LYS A 122 -23.38 12.00 14.10
C LYS A 122 -22.66 10.68 13.81
N VAL A 123 -22.42 10.37 12.53
CA VAL A 123 -21.68 9.15 12.15
C VAL A 123 -20.23 9.24 12.57
N ALA A 124 -19.57 10.37 12.32
CA ALA A 124 -18.19 10.59 12.76
C ALA A 124 -18.08 10.47 14.29
N ASN A 125 -19.00 11.06 15.05
CA ASN A 125 -18.98 10.96 16.51
C ASN A 125 -19.16 9.53 17.03
N LEU A 126 -19.97 8.71 16.35
CA LEU A 126 -20.11 7.28 16.67
C LEU A 126 -18.83 6.50 16.35
N GLU A 127 -18.15 6.80 15.24
CA GLU A 127 -16.85 6.22 14.91
C GLU A 127 -15.78 6.60 15.95
N LEU A 128 -15.78 7.85 16.43
CA LEU A 128 -14.87 8.31 17.50
C LEU A 128 -15.11 7.58 18.81
N ASP A 129 -16.37 7.46 19.22
CA ASP A 129 -16.73 6.77 20.45
C ASP A 129 -16.40 5.28 20.36
N GLY A 130 -16.67 4.64 19.21
CA GLY A 130 -16.27 3.25 18.97
C GLY A 130 -14.75 3.04 18.98
N ALA A 131 -13.98 3.95 18.37
CA ALA A 131 -12.52 3.89 18.40
C ALA A 131 -11.94 4.12 19.80
N LEU A 132 -12.54 5.02 20.58
CA LEU A 132 -12.16 5.24 21.98
C LEU A 132 -12.44 4.01 22.85
N GLU A 133 -13.63 3.41 22.73
CA GLU A 133 -13.99 2.18 23.45
C GLU A 133 -13.07 1.02 23.06
N SER A 134 -12.81 0.83 21.77
CA SER A 134 -11.88 -0.16 21.25
C SER A 134 -10.46 0.05 21.82
N MET A 135 -9.95 1.28 21.76
CA MET A 135 -8.62 1.59 22.28
C MET A 135 -8.50 1.45 23.80
N GLN A 136 -9.53 1.86 24.53
CA GLN A 136 -9.59 1.69 25.98
C GLN A 136 -9.53 0.20 26.34
N SER A 137 -10.36 -0.62 25.67
CA SER A 137 -10.36 -2.07 25.86
C SER A 137 -8.99 -2.69 25.56
N VAL A 138 -8.35 -2.31 24.46
CA VAL A 138 -7.03 -2.83 24.09
C VAL A 138 -5.97 -2.44 25.12
N VAL A 139 -5.96 -1.18 25.57
CA VAL A 139 -5.02 -0.70 26.60
C VAL A 139 -5.24 -1.38 27.95
N ASP A 140 -6.48 -1.66 28.32
CA ASP A 140 -6.81 -2.34 29.57
C ASP A 140 -6.35 -3.82 29.55
N ASN A 141 -6.32 -4.44 28.36
CA ASN A 141 -5.94 -5.85 28.17
C ASN A 141 -4.48 -6.08 27.74
N MET A 142 -3.66 -5.04 27.57
CA MET A 142 -2.28 -5.20 27.08
C MET A 142 -1.25 -5.48 28.19
N MET A 143 -1.64 -5.42 29.47
CA MET A 143 -0.68 -5.49 30.60
C MET A 143 0.11 -6.80 30.61
N GLU A 144 -0.56 -7.95 30.53
CA GLU A 144 0.09 -9.26 30.50
C GLU A 144 1.01 -9.39 29.29
N PHE A 145 0.58 -8.86 28.14
CA PHE A 145 1.39 -8.84 26.92
C PHE A 145 2.68 -8.05 27.14
N VAL A 146 2.61 -6.83 27.71
CA VAL A 146 3.77 -5.99 27.99
C VAL A 146 4.75 -6.67 28.97
N VAL A 147 4.23 -7.31 30.02
CA VAL A 147 5.06 -8.05 31.00
C VAL A 147 5.80 -9.20 30.32
N LEU A 148 5.10 -10.03 29.55
CA LEU A 148 5.70 -11.15 28.82
C LEU A 148 6.68 -10.68 27.75
N LEU A 149 6.37 -9.58 27.07
CA LEU A 149 7.23 -8.97 26.05
C LEU A 149 8.58 -8.56 26.63
N GLY A 150 8.62 -8.14 27.90
CA GLY A 150 9.85 -7.84 28.63
C GLY A 150 10.86 -9.00 28.65
N GLY A 151 10.38 -10.25 28.65
CA GLY A 151 11.19 -11.47 28.62
C GLY A 151 11.64 -11.94 27.24
N CYS A 152 11.17 -11.30 26.16
CA CYS A 152 11.59 -11.64 24.80
C CYS A 152 12.94 -11.00 24.46
N ASP A 153 13.80 -11.76 23.78
CA ASP A 153 15.09 -11.29 23.27
C ASP A 153 14.91 -10.09 22.34
N ARG A 154 15.80 -9.11 22.48
CA ARG A 154 15.82 -7.92 21.62
C ARG A 154 16.54 -8.22 20.30
N MET A 155 15.96 -7.76 19.21
CA MET A 155 16.64 -7.65 17.92
C MET A 155 17.66 -6.51 18.03
N VAL A 156 18.85 -6.65 17.44
CA VAL A 156 19.88 -5.59 17.48
C VAL A 156 19.31 -4.32 16.85
N ARG A 157 19.06 -3.30 17.68
CA ARG A 157 18.40 -2.05 17.31
C ARG A 157 19.44 -1.04 16.80
N ARG A 158 19.24 -0.51 15.60
CA ARG A 158 19.69 0.84 15.23
C ARG A 158 18.65 1.85 15.78
N PRO A 159 18.91 3.16 15.80
CA PRO A 159 17.90 4.15 16.21
C PRO A 159 16.67 4.10 15.29
N TYR A 160 15.45 4.15 15.85
CA TYR A 160 14.19 4.03 15.08
C TYR A 160 14.09 5.04 13.92
N ASP A 161 14.57 6.27 14.14
CA ASP A 161 14.61 7.36 13.14
C ASP A 161 15.44 7.02 11.91
N SER A 162 16.47 6.16 12.05
CA SER A 162 17.28 5.72 10.91
C SER A 162 16.48 4.81 9.97
N TYR A 163 15.48 4.08 10.46
CA TYR A 163 14.74 3.10 9.66
C TYR A 163 13.68 3.72 8.74
N LEU A 164 13.06 4.84 9.15
CA LEU A 164 12.22 5.66 8.26
C LEU A 164 13.07 6.24 7.12
N TYR A 165 14.32 6.61 7.40
CA TYR A 165 15.26 7.12 6.41
C TYR A 165 15.74 6.06 5.41
N TYR A 166 15.95 4.82 5.84
CA TYR A 166 16.49 3.75 4.99
C TYR A 166 15.44 2.83 4.35
N GLU A 167 14.14 3.15 4.44
CA GLU A 167 13.05 2.32 3.90
C GLU A 167 13.13 0.85 4.35
N ASN A 168 13.66 0.65 5.55
CA ASN A 168 14.02 -0.67 6.05
C ASN A 168 12.95 -1.23 6.99
N ILE A 169 11.76 -0.63 7.08
CA ILE A 169 10.68 -1.11 7.94
C ILE A 169 9.68 -1.91 7.13
N MET A 170 9.29 -3.06 7.67
CA MET A 170 8.17 -3.83 7.20
C MET A 170 6.89 -3.39 7.90
N PHE A 171 6.06 -2.61 7.20
CA PHE A 171 4.79 -2.13 7.75
C PHE A 171 3.69 -3.19 7.70
N GLY A 172 2.89 -3.29 8.77
CA GLY A 172 1.64 -4.07 8.83
C GLY A 172 1.80 -5.59 8.72
N ARG A 173 3.03 -6.13 8.68
CA ARG A 173 3.29 -7.59 8.57
C ARG A 173 3.96 -8.15 9.82
N HIS A 174 3.58 -7.62 10.97
CA HIS A 174 4.22 -7.92 12.25
C HIS A 174 4.18 -9.42 12.55
N VAL A 175 3.00 -10.04 12.43
CA VAL A 175 2.80 -11.47 12.73
C VAL A 175 3.47 -12.36 11.69
N GLU A 176 3.33 -12.04 10.41
CA GLU A 176 3.94 -12.83 9.32
C GLU A 176 5.47 -12.78 9.39
N ARG A 177 6.03 -11.62 9.74
CA ARG A 177 7.48 -11.44 9.98
C ARG A 177 7.96 -12.29 11.15
N GLN A 178 7.26 -12.25 12.30
CA GLN A 178 7.61 -13.09 13.47
C GLN A 178 7.49 -14.59 13.15
N THR A 179 6.43 -14.99 12.45
CA THR A 179 6.20 -16.38 12.05
C THR A 179 7.33 -16.88 11.14
N LEU A 180 7.74 -16.07 10.15
CA LEU A 180 8.83 -16.41 9.25
C LEU A 180 10.19 -16.45 9.98
N LEU A 181 10.46 -15.50 10.89
CA LEU A 181 11.66 -15.51 11.72
C LEU A 181 11.75 -16.79 12.56
N ASN A 182 10.66 -17.16 13.24
CA ASN A 182 10.62 -18.37 14.06
C ASN A 182 10.82 -19.62 13.21
N PHE A 183 10.16 -19.70 12.05
CA PHE A 183 10.38 -20.79 11.11
C PHE A 183 11.84 -20.91 10.72
N LEU A 184 12.52 -19.81 10.40
CA LEU A 184 13.93 -19.84 9.96
C LEU A 184 14.90 -20.16 11.10
N LEU A 185 14.66 -19.61 12.29
CA LEU A 185 15.53 -19.76 13.46
C LEU A 185 15.31 -21.07 14.24
N GLN A 186 14.20 -21.78 14.01
CA GLN A 186 13.95 -23.09 14.61
C GLN A 186 15.07 -24.08 14.26
N GLN A 187 15.61 -24.81 15.24
CA GLN A 187 16.59 -25.86 14.98
C GLN A 187 15.88 -27.13 14.50
N ASN A 188 16.45 -27.79 13.49
CA ASN A 188 15.95 -29.09 13.02
C ASN A 188 16.66 -30.19 13.82
N GLN A 189 15.96 -31.29 14.13
CA GLN A 189 16.59 -32.46 14.72
C GLN A 189 17.40 -33.21 13.65
N PRO A 190 18.48 -33.92 14.02
CA PRO A 190 19.21 -34.77 13.08
C PRO A 190 18.27 -35.84 12.49
N GLY A 191 18.10 -35.83 11.16
CA GLY A 191 17.21 -36.75 10.44
C GLY A 191 15.88 -36.17 9.97
N ASP A 192 15.54 -34.93 10.35
CA ASP A 192 14.34 -34.25 9.86
C ASP A 192 14.42 -33.99 8.34
N GLU A 193 13.28 -34.08 7.67
CA GLU A 193 13.15 -33.63 6.29
C GLU A 193 13.34 -32.10 6.19
N PRO A 194 13.85 -31.58 5.06
CA PRO A 194 13.98 -30.14 4.87
C PRO A 194 12.65 -29.43 5.11
N ALA A 195 12.64 -28.45 6.01
CA ALA A 195 11.43 -27.73 6.33
C ALA A 195 11.05 -26.81 5.16
N VAL A 196 9.77 -26.85 4.75
CA VAL A 196 9.24 -26.08 3.63
C VAL A 196 8.10 -25.21 4.10
N LEU A 197 8.26 -23.89 3.96
CA LEU A 197 7.26 -22.89 4.32
C LEU A 197 6.69 -22.19 3.07
N PRO A 198 5.41 -22.41 2.73
CA PRO A 198 4.74 -21.64 1.69
C PRO A 198 4.28 -20.26 2.19
N ILE A 199 4.60 -19.23 1.42
CA ILE A 199 4.10 -17.86 1.55
C ILE A 199 3.22 -17.57 0.33
N ILE A 200 1.91 -17.44 0.57
CA ILE A 200 0.88 -17.38 -0.46
C ILE A 200 0.12 -16.08 -0.35
N GLY A 201 -0.17 -15.43 -1.47
CA GLY A 201 -0.94 -14.17 -1.47
C GLY A 201 -1.06 -13.56 -2.86
N GLY A 202 -1.84 -12.48 -3.00
CA GLY A 202 -2.06 -11.78 -4.26
C GLY A 202 -0.76 -11.26 -4.92
N ARG A 203 -0.88 -10.72 -6.14
CA ARG A 203 0.25 -9.99 -6.73
C ARG A 203 0.54 -8.74 -5.88
N THR A 204 1.79 -8.31 -5.81
CA THR A 204 2.20 -7.05 -5.16
C THR A 204 1.92 -6.89 -3.65
N VAL A 205 1.39 -7.90 -2.95
CA VAL A 205 1.12 -7.86 -1.49
C VAL A 205 2.36 -7.85 -0.58
N GLY A 206 3.57 -7.88 -1.15
CA GLY A 206 4.82 -7.78 -0.39
C GLY A 206 5.48 -9.10 0.02
N LYS A 207 5.12 -10.25 -0.57
CA LYS A 207 5.73 -11.56 -0.22
C LYS A 207 7.26 -11.59 -0.33
N LYS A 208 7.80 -11.07 -1.45
CA LYS A 208 9.27 -10.99 -1.64
C LYS A 208 9.89 -10.03 -0.65
N THR A 209 9.23 -8.90 -0.38
CA THR A 209 9.66 -7.91 0.61
C THR A 209 9.73 -8.54 2.00
N LEU A 210 8.74 -9.35 2.40
CA LEU A 210 8.73 -10.11 3.65
C LEU A 210 9.95 -11.00 3.80
N VAL A 211 10.20 -11.86 2.82
CA VAL A 211 11.37 -12.75 2.83
C VAL A 211 12.65 -11.96 2.89
N ALA A 212 12.80 -10.94 2.04
CA ALA A 212 14.03 -10.19 1.95
C ALA A 212 14.32 -9.36 3.21
N HIS A 213 13.27 -8.85 3.88
CA HIS A 213 13.41 -8.16 5.16
C HIS A 213 13.84 -9.11 6.28
N VAL A 214 13.29 -10.33 6.33
CA VAL A 214 13.70 -11.34 7.30
C VAL A 214 15.12 -11.86 7.03
N CYS A 215 15.53 -12.02 5.77
CA CYS A 215 16.90 -12.40 5.42
C CYS A 215 17.97 -11.38 5.83
N ARG A 216 17.58 -10.13 6.11
CA ARG A 216 18.48 -9.10 6.64
C ARG A 216 18.69 -9.20 8.14
N ASP A 217 17.86 -9.95 8.86
CA ASP A 217 18.05 -10.21 10.29
C ASP A 217 19.41 -10.87 10.52
N GLU A 218 20.15 -10.37 11.51
CA GLU A 218 21.52 -10.81 11.74
C GLU A 218 21.61 -12.30 12.09
N ARG A 219 20.64 -12.84 12.84
CA ARG A 219 20.60 -14.25 13.24
C ARG A 219 20.32 -15.15 12.04
N VAL A 220 19.41 -14.72 11.17
CA VAL A 220 19.10 -15.42 9.92
C VAL A 220 20.32 -15.41 9.00
N ARG A 221 20.95 -14.24 8.82
CA ARG A 221 22.14 -14.08 7.99
C ARG A 221 23.35 -14.85 8.52
N SER A 222 23.51 -14.95 9.83
CA SER A 222 24.60 -15.74 10.44
C SER A 222 24.37 -17.26 10.35
N ARG A 223 23.11 -17.68 10.19
CA ARG A 223 22.76 -19.11 10.13
C ARG A 223 22.98 -19.69 8.74
N PHE A 224 22.47 -19.01 7.71
CA PHE A 224 22.53 -19.52 6.35
C PHE A 224 23.77 -18.98 5.62
N SER A 225 24.62 -19.88 5.10
CA SER A 225 25.83 -19.50 4.36
C SER A 225 25.50 -18.83 3.02
N SER A 226 24.34 -19.17 2.44
CA SER A 226 23.85 -18.56 1.22
C SER A 226 22.32 -18.58 1.14
N VAL A 227 21.77 -17.61 0.41
CA VAL A 227 20.35 -17.55 0.04
C VAL A 227 20.24 -17.71 -1.47
N LEU A 228 19.58 -18.78 -1.92
CA LEU A 228 19.41 -19.08 -3.32
C LEU A 228 18.01 -18.73 -3.79
N HIS A 229 17.90 -17.92 -4.84
CA HIS A 229 16.62 -17.55 -5.43
C HIS A 229 16.37 -18.31 -6.74
N LEU A 230 15.28 -19.06 -6.79
CA LEU A 230 14.88 -19.87 -7.94
C LEU A 230 13.51 -19.46 -8.48
N SER A 231 13.31 -19.62 -9.78
CA SER A 231 11.98 -19.64 -10.40
C SER A 231 11.50 -21.08 -10.50
N GLY A 232 10.19 -21.30 -10.40
CA GLY A 232 9.56 -22.61 -10.62
C GLY A 232 10.00 -23.27 -11.94
N GLU A 233 10.19 -22.48 -12.99
CA GLU A 233 10.65 -22.97 -14.31
C GLU A 233 12.12 -23.44 -14.30
N ASN A 234 12.91 -22.98 -13.33
CA ASN A 234 14.33 -23.31 -13.19
C ASN A 234 14.59 -24.25 -12.00
N LEU A 235 13.53 -24.87 -11.45
CA LEU A 235 13.61 -25.77 -10.29
C LEU A 235 14.64 -26.89 -10.48
N LEU A 236 14.65 -27.52 -11.66
CA LEU A 236 15.52 -28.68 -11.93
C LEU A 236 16.91 -28.29 -12.42
N LYS A 237 17.14 -27.04 -12.85
CA LYS A 237 18.47 -26.59 -13.30
C LYS A 237 19.49 -26.54 -12.17
N ILE A 238 19.03 -26.40 -10.92
CA ILE A 238 19.90 -26.42 -9.74
C ILE A 238 20.60 -27.77 -9.54
N LEU A 239 20.03 -28.85 -10.06
CA LEU A 239 20.58 -30.20 -9.92
C LEU A 239 21.98 -30.32 -10.54
N GLU A 240 22.29 -29.46 -11.52
CA GLU A 240 23.58 -29.43 -12.22
C GLU A 240 24.72 -28.81 -11.36
N HIS A 241 24.39 -28.17 -10.23
CA HIS A 241 25.35 -27.46 -9.36
C HIS A 241 25.70 -28.20 -8.06
N GLU A 242 25.48 -29.51 -8.00
CA GLU A 242 25.60 -30.37 -6.80
C GLU A 242 26.95 -30.27 -6.07
N SER A 243 28.04 -29.92 -6.76
CA SER A 243 29.41 -29.98 -6.22
C SER A 243 29.91 -28.71 -5.50
N THR A 244 29.14 -27.61 -5.45
CA THR A 244 29.65 -26.31 -4.96
C THR A 244 29.02 -25.83 -3.65
N ILE A 245 28.19 -26.66 -3.01
CA ILE A 245 27.30 -26.19 -1.94
C ILE A 245 27.82 -26.67 -0.57
N LEU A 246 28.42 -25.75 0.20
CA LEU A 246 28.84 -25.99 1.59
C LEU A 246 28.02 -25.11 2.56
N GLY A 247 27.54 -25.72 3.65
CA GLY A 247 26.82 -25.02 4.73
C GLY A 247 25.30 -24.98 4.56
N GLU A 248 24.60 -24.54 5.63
CA GLU A 248 23.13 -24.41 5.64
C GLU A 248 22.66 -23.40 4.60
N MET A 249 21.74 -23.80 3.73
CA MET A 249 21.18 -22.92 2.70
C MET A 249 19.73 -22.57 2.96
N LEU A 250 19.37 -21.33 2.59
CA LEU A 250 17.99 -20.92 2.45
C LEU A 250 17.63 -20.87 0.96
N VAL A 251 16.69 -21.72 0.53
CA VAL A 251 16.23 -21.75 -0.86
C VAL A 251 14.88 -21.06 -0.96
N VAL A 252 14.82 -19.96 -1.73
CA VAL A 252 13.59 -19.20 -1.98
C VAL A 252 13.13 -19.46 -3.39
N VAL A 253 12.01 -20.15 -3.54
CA VAL A 253 11.46 -20.57 -4.84
C VAL A 253 10.19 -19.80 -5.17
N GLU A 254 10.14 -19.15 -6.32
CA GLU A 254 8.97 -18.41 -6.80
C GLU A 254 8.16 -19.23 -7.81
N PHE A 255 6.89 -19.50 -7.49
CA PHE A 255 5.95 -20.16 -8.38
C PHE A 255 5.00 -19.14 -9.04
N ALA A 256 5.29 -18.84 -10.31
CA ALA A 256 4.41 -18.04 -11.16
C ALA A 256 3.26 -18.89 -11.75
N THR A 257 3.54 -20.16 -12.03
CA THR A 257 2.65 -21.17 -12.62
C THR A 257 2.61 -22.43 -11.75
N ASN A 258 1.71 -23.36 -12.07
CA ASN A 258 1.61 -24.61 -11.34
C ASN A 258 2.84 -25.49 -11.62
N VAL A 259 3.43 -26.02 -10.56
CA VAL A 259 4.57 -26.94 -10.63
C VAL A 259 4.06 -28.37 -10.48
N ASP A 260 4.58 -29.27 -11.31
CA ASP A 260 4.26 -30.69 -11.26
C ASP A 260 4.77 -31.35 -9.96
N ASP A 261 4.02 -32.32 -9.45
CA ASP A 261 4.38 -32.99 -8.19
C ASP A 261 5.67 -33.82 -8.32
N ASN A 262 5.98 -34.35 -9.51
CA ASN A 262 7.19 -35.11 -9.75
C ASN A 262 8.43 -34.20 -9.79
N ASP A 263 8.32 -33.04 -10.43
CA ASP A 263 9.40 -32.04 -10.46
C ASP A 263 9.69 -31.53 -9.04
N TRP A 264 8.63 -31.27 -8.26
CA TRP A 264 8.79 -30.90 -6.85
C TRP A 264 9.45 -32.01 -6.02
N ARG A 265 9.03 -33.27 -6.17
CA ARG A 265 9.64 -34.40 -5.45
C ARG A 265 11.13 -34.54 -5.77
N THR A 266 11.50 -34.37 -7.04
CA THR A 266 12.89 -34.43 -7.49
C THR A 266 13.72 -33.32 -6.85
N PHE A 267 13.21 -32.08 -6.89
CA PHE A 267 13.83 -30.94 -6.23
C PHE A 267 13.93 -31.13 -4.71
N HIS A 268 12.87 -31.59 -4.05
CA HIS A 268 12.86 -31.81 -2.61
C HIS A 268 13.88 -32.89 -2.19
N SER A 269 14.01 -33.96 -2.98
CA SER A 269 15.04 -34.98 -2.80
C SER A 269 16.45 -34.39 -2.92
N PHE A 270 16.67 -33.48 -3.88
CA PHE A 270 17.93 -32.74 -3.98
C PHE A 270 18.21 -31.91 -2.72
N VAL A 271 17.22 -31.14 -2.24
CA VAL A 271 17.36 -30.32 -1.03
C VAL A 271 17.67 -31.18 0.20
N LYS A 272 17.11 -32.40 0.29
CA LYS A 272 17.39 -33.35 1.37
C LYS A 272 18.85 -33.79 1.44
N ARG A 273 19.58 -33.73 0.32
CA ARG A 273 21.02 -34.04 0.24
C ARG A 273 21.92 -32.85 0.59
N LEU A 274 21.35 -31.65 0.70
CA LEU A 274 22.09 -30.46 1.15
C LEU A 274 22.42 -30.55 2.64
N ALA A 275 23.20 -29.60 3.14
CA ALA A 275 23.56 -29.54 4.56
C ALA A 275 22.31 -29.57 5.46
N THR A 276 22.36 -30.42 6.50
CA THR A 276 21.32 -30.51 7.53
C THR A 276 21.06 -29.13 8.12
N GLY A 277 19.79 -28.74 8.21
CA GLY A 277 19.39 -27.39 8.64
C GLY A 277 18.96 -26.45 7.51
N SER A 278 19.20 -26.83 6.25
CA SER A 278 18.70 -26.09 5.08
C SER A 278 17.17 -26.02 5.05
N LYS A 279 16.62 -24.89 4.59
CA LYS A 279 15.17 -24.64 4.57
C LYS A 279 14.73 -24.10 3.22
N VAL A 280 13.45 -24.35 2.89
CA VAL A 280 12.83 -23.87 1.66
C VAL A 280 11.69 -22.92 1.99
N ILE A 281 11.67 -21.78 1.31
CA ILE A 281 10.53 -20.87 1.27
C ILE A 281 9.94 -20.92 -0.13
N ILE A 282 8.63 -21.17 -0.24
CA ILE A 282 7.89 -21.04 -1.50
C ILE A 282 7.17 -19.70 -1.51
N ILE A 283 7.36 -18.89 -2.54
CA ILE A 283 6.59 -17.68 -2.79
C ILE A 283 5.63 -17.95 -3.95
N SER A 284 4.32 -17.82 -3.73
CA SER A 284 3.33 -18.11 -4.77
C SER A 284 2.10 -17.22 -4.69
N LYS A 285 1.41 -17.05 -5.83
CA LYS A 285 0.02 -16.54 -5.87
C LYS A 285 -1.02 -17.65 -5.90
N LEU A 286 -0.59 -18.90 -6.10
CA LEU A 286 -1.46 -20.05 -6.26
C LEU A 286 -1.67 -20.73 -4.91
N GLN A 287 -2.93 -20.79 -4.45
CA GLN A 287 -3.25 -21.48 -3.19
C GLN A 287 -2.83 -22.96 -3.20
N ARG A 288 -2.87 -23.61 -4.37
CA ARG A 288 -2.43 -25.01 -4.53
C ARG A 288 -0.97 -25.26 -4.13
N SER A 289 -0.10 -24.24 -4.18
CA SER A 289 1.30 -24.36 -3.73
C SER A 289 1.42 -24.67 -2.23
N ALA A 290 0.34 -24.51 -1.45
CA ALA A 290 0.31 -24.91 -0.04
C ALA A 290 0.58 -26.41 0.16
N ARG A 291 0.23 -27.26 -0.82
CA ARG A 291 0.42 -28.72 -0.75
C ARG A 291 1.87 -29.17 -0.59
N PHE A 292 2.82 -28.29 -0.94
CA PHE A 292 4.24 -28.55 -0.87
C PHE A 292 4.86 -28.17 0.48
N GLY A 293 4.10 -27.52 1.36
CA GLY A 293 4.59 -27.11 2.68
C GLY A 293 4.66 -28.28 3.66
N SER A 294 5.72 -28.29 4.49
CA SER A 294 5.79 -29.17 5.66
C SER A 294 5.24 -28.50 6.93
N VAL A 295 5.00 -27.19 6.87
CA VAL A 295 4.40 -26.39 7.95
C VAL A 295 3.22 -25.58 7.41
N LYS A 296 2.42 -25.01 8.33
CA LYS A 296 1.27 -24.17 7.98
C LYS A 296 1.71 -22.99 7.09
N PRO A 297 1.05 -22.74 5.95
CA PRO A 297 1.38 -21.62 5.08
C PRO A 297 1.18 -20.28 5.78
N ILE A 298 2.00 -19.29 5.41
CA ILE A 298 1.72 -17.88 5.69
C ILE A 298 0.89 -17.34 4.53
N PHE A 299 -0.30 -16.83 4.84
CA PHE A 299 -1.15 -16.14 3.87
C PHE A 299 -0.99 -14.63 4.01
N LEU A 300 -0.51 -13.96 2.97
CA LEU A 300 -0.44 -12.50 2.89
C LEU A 300 -1.67 -11.97 2.15
N ASN A 301 -2.59 -11.43 2.94
CA ASN A 301 -3.77 -10.71 2.44
C ASN A 301 -3.42 -9.28 2.05
N ASN A 302 -4.30 -8.57 1.36
CA ASN A 302 -4.14 -7.13 1.17
C ASN A 302 -4.23 -6.40 2.51
N LEU A 303 -3.60 -5.24 2.61
CA LEU A 303 -3.76 -4.38 3.78
C LEU A 303 -5.20 -3.86 3.86
N SER A 304 -5.71 -3.72 5.08
CA SER A 304 -6.95 -2.98 5.33
C SER A 304 -6.83 -1.55 4.81
N TYR A 305 -7.95 -0.85 4.61
CA TYR A 305 -7.89 0.55 4.17
C TYR A 305 -7.16 1.43 5.18
N GLU A 306 -7.33 1.16 6.47
CA GLU A 306 -6.73 1.91 7.57
C GLU A 306 -5.22 1.67 7.66
N GLU A 307 -4.78 0.42 7.55
CA GLU A 307 -3.38 0.04 7.41
C GLU A 307 -2.74 0.69 6.18
N PHE A 308 -3.42 0.61 5.04
CA PHE A 308 -2.97 1.17 3.78
C PHE A 308 -2.86 2.69 3.84
N SER A 309 -3.86 3.37 4.38
CA SER A 309 -3.88 4.83 4.50
C SER A 309 -2.76 5.31 5.41
N TYR A 310 -2.59 4.64 6.56
CA TYR A 310 -1.47 4.92 7.46
C TYR A 310 -0.12 4.74 6.77
N LEU A 311 0.08 3.63 6.05
CA LEU A 311 1.29 3.36 5.29
C LEU A 311 1.55 4.43 4.23
N PHE A 312 0.56 4.71 3.38
CA PHE A 312 0.70 5.69 2.30
C PHE A 312 1.05 7.06 2.85
N LYS A 313 0.35 7.52 3.89
CA LYS A 313 0.63 8.79 4.55
C LYS A 313 2.06 8.82 5.12
N THR A 314 2.46 7.78 5.85
CA THR A 314 3.81 7.70 6.43
C THR A 314 4.88 7.78 5.35
N LEU A 315 4.71 7.07 4.23
CA LEU A 315 5.67 7.09 3.13
C LEU A 315 5.67 8.41 2.34
N ALA A 316 4.49 9.01 2.11
CA ALA A 316 4.34 10.22 1.31
C ALA A 316 4.85 11.48 2.03
N PHE A 317 4.79 11.50 3.37
CA PHE A 317 5.42 12.56 4.17
C PHE A 317 6.89 12.25 4.49
N GLY A 318 7.28 10.97 4.56
CA GLY A 318 8.64 10.58 4.91
C GLY A 318 9.01 11.09 6.32
N SER A 319 10.09 11.85 6.42
CA SER A 319 10.52 12.48 7.69
C SER A 319 9.80 13.80 8.00
N ALA A 320 8.99 14.32 7.09
CA ALA A 320 8.30 15.58 7.29
C ALA A 320 7.13 15.41 8.28
N ASN A 321 6.99 16.35 9.20
CA ASN A 321 5.91 16.33 10.17
C ASN A 321 4.59 16.75 9.51
N PRO A 322 3.56 15.88 9.44
CA PRO A 322 2.30 16.23 8.80
C PRO A 322 1.59 17.44 9.43
N LYS A 323 1.87 17.75 10.71
CA LYS A 323 1.31 18.92 11.40
C LYS A 323 1.81 20.25 10.83
N GLU A 324 2.99 20.27 10.23
CA GLU A 324 3.57 21.45 9.57
C GLU A 324 3.01 21.65 8.15
N HIS A 325 2.34 20.62 7.61
CA HIS A 325 1.75 20.61 6.29
C HIS A 325 0.25 20.28 6.32
N PRO A 326 -0.58 21.04 7.05
CA PRO A 326 -1.98 20.70 7.29
C PRO A 326 -2.82 20.61 6.01
N LEU A 327 -2.42 21.30 4.93
CA LEU A 327 -3.09 21.24 3.62
C LEU A 327 -2.81 19.96 2.84
N LEU A 328 -1.69 19.28 3.10
CA LEU A 328 -1.31 18.05 2.42
C LEU A 328 -1.99 16.81 3.01
N VAL A 329 -2.32 16.84 4.32
CA VAL A 329 -2.98 15.73 5.02
C VAL A 329 -4.32 15.33 4.37
N PRO A 330 -5.23 16.27 4.07
CA PRO A 330 -6.43 16.02 3.28
C PRO A 330 -6.15 15.34 1.92
N ILE A 331 -5.13 15.82 1.22
CA ILE A 331 -4.79 15.32 -0.12
C ILE A 331 -4.27 13.89 -0.02
N ALA A 332 -3.40 13.59 0.95
CA ALA A 332 -2.94 12.24 1.21
C ALA A 332 -4.09 11.27 1.47
N GLN A 333 -5.08 11.68 2.26
CA GLN A 333 -6.24 10.84 2.57
C GLN A 333 -7.07 10.51 1.32
N GLU A 334 -7.35 11.50 0.47
CA GLU A 334 -8.06 11.26 -0.79
C GLU A 334 -7.23 10.44 -1.79
N TYR A 335 -5.91 10.64 -1.81
CA TYR A 335 -4.99 9.84 -2.61
C TYR A 335 -5.00 8.38 -2.16
N ALA A 336 -4.95 8.13 -0.85
CA ALA A 336 -4.98 6.79 -0.28
C ALA A 336 -6.27 6.04 -0.66
N LYS A 337 -7.43 6.70 -0.63
CA LYS A 337 -8.71 6.10 -1.07
C LYS A 337 -8.64 5.62 -2.52
N VAL A 338 -8.12 6.46 -3.41
CA VAL A 338 -8.03 6.11 -4.84
C VAL A 338 -7.04 4.98 -5.07
N LEU A 339 -5.87 5.01 -4.41
CA LEU A 339 -4.85 3.97 -4.60
C LEU A 339 -5.17 2.65 -3.90
N HIS A 340 -5.96 2.67 -2.83
CA HIS A 340 -6.36 1.46 -2.11
C HIS A 340 -7.15 0.51 -3.01
N MET A 341 -7.95 1.04 -3.94
CA MET A 341 -8.71 0.23 -4.92
C MET A 341 -7.81 -0.60 -5.84
N GLU A 342 -6.56 -0.17 -6.05
CA GLU A 342 -5.58 -0.90 -6.85
C GLU A 342 -4.88 -2.01 -6.05
N GLU A 343 -4.97 -1.97 -4.71
CA GLU A 343 -4.40 -2.94 -3.76
C GLU A 343 -2.92 -3.28 -4.01
N SER A 344 -2.16 -2.32 -4.56
CA SER A 344 -0.78 -2.53 -5.01
C SER A 344 0.22 -1.74 -4.18
N LEU A 345 0.99 -2.44 -3.35
CA LEU A 345 2.08 -1.84 -2.56
C LEU A 345 3.21 -1.30 -3.45
N LEU A 346 3.33 -1.79 -4.69
CA LEU A 346 4.29 -1.24 -5.65
C LEU A 346 3.91 0.18 -6.06
N ILE A 347 2.63 0.40 -6.38
CA ILE A 347 2.10 1.71 -6.78
C ILE A 347 2.24 2.69 -5.62
N VAL A 348 1.86 2.27 -4.40
CA VAL A 348 2.01 3.07 -3.17
C VAL A 348 3.43 3.60 -3.02
N ASN A 349 4.44 2.72 -3.06
CA ASN A 349 5.83 3.13 -2.88
C ASN A 349 6.28 4.13 -3.95
N THR A 350 5.93 3.90 -5.22
CA THR A 350 6.31 4.81 -6.31
C THR A 350 5.70 6.19 -6.16
N PHE A 351 4.39 6.29 -5.89
CA PHE A 351 3.73 7.60 -5.72
C PHE A 351 4.17 8.30 -4.44
N ALA A 352 4.27 7.59 -3.32
CA ALA A 352 4.73 8.15 -2.06
C ALA A 352 6.16 8.70 -2.17
N ASN A 353 7.06 7.98 -2.86
CA ASN A 353 8.42 8.47 -3.13
C ASN A 353 8.44 9.76 -3.97
N VAL A 354 7.55 9.89 -4.96
CA VAL A 354 7.44 11.13 -5.75
C VAL A 354 6.90 12.29 -4.91
N LEU A 355 5.87 12.04 -4.09
CA LEU A 355 5.21 13.04 -3.27
C LEU A 355 6.12 13.58 -2.16
N ARG A 356 6.89 12.72 -1.47
CA ARG A 356 7.78 13.14 -0.38
C ARG A 356 8.92 14.05 -0.84
N ASN A 357 9.32 13.94 -2.11
CA ASN A 357 10.37 14.77 -2.70
C ASN A 357 9.88 16.19 -3.04
N ASN A 358 8.57 16.45 -2.99
CA ASN A 358 7.99 17.77 -3.26
C ASN A 358 6.72 18.01 -2.44
N LEU A 359 6.88 18.60 -1.25
CA LEU A 359 5.78 18.91 -0.30
C LEU A 359 5.02 20.20 -0.69
N ASN A 360 4.79 20.41 -1.99
CA ASN A 360 3.97 21.51 -2.50
C ASN A 360 2.52 21.05 -2.74
N VAL A 361 1.57 21.81 -2.20
CA VAL A 361 0.12 21.52 -2.32
C VAL A 361 -0.34 21.42 -3.77
N ARG A 362 0.11 22.33 -4.65
CA ARG A 362 -0.29 22.31 -6.07
C ARG A 362 0.31 21.12 -6.79
N PHE A 363 1.54 20.72 -6.45
CA PHE A 363 2.16 19.53 -7.01
C PHE A 363 1.37 18.27 -6.65
N TRP A 364 1.05 18.08 -5.36
CA TRP A 364 0.28 16.94 -4.87
C TRP A 364 -1.10 16.85 -5.54
N LEU A 365 -1.83 17.97 -5.64
CA LEU A 365 -3.12 18.03 -6.32
C LEU A 365 -3.03 17.76 -7.82
N CYS A 366 -2.00 18.28 -8.50
CA CYS A 366 -1.78 18.04 -9.92
C CYS A 366 -1.55 16.56 -10.19
N LEU A 367 -0.65 15.93 -9.41
CA LEU A 367 -0.32 14.52 -9.54
C LEU A 367 -1.53 13.64 -9.21
N PHE A 368 -2.25 13.94 -8.13
CA PHE A 368 -3.50 13.26 -7.77
C PHE A 368 -4.54 13.27 -8.90
N ASN A 369 -4.77 14.44 -9.49
CA ASN A 369 -5.71 14.58 -10.60
C ASN A 369 -5.26 13.82 -11.86
N LYS A 370 -3.95 13.80 -12.15
CA LYS A 370 -3.41 12.97 -13.24
C LYS A 370 -3.63 11.47 -12.97
N SER A 371 -3.42 11.01 -11.74
CA SER A 371 -3.65 9.62 -11.35
C SER A 371 -5.10 9.19 -11.47
N ARG A 372 -6.03 10.01 -11.00
CA ARG A 372 -7.46 9.72 -11.15
C ARG A 372 -7.86 9.60 -12.63
N ARG A 373 -7.45 10.56 -13.47
CA ARG A 373 -7.74 10.51 -14.91
C ARG A 373 -7.13 9.28 -15.58
N MET A 374 -5.93 8.88 -15.17
CA MET A 374 -5.27 7.67 -15.69
C MET A 374 -6.07 6.41 -15.35
N ILE A 375 -6.51 6.27 -14.09
CA ILE A 375 -7.32 5.14 -13.64
C ILE A 375 -8.66 5.11 -14.41
N GLU A 376 -9.39 6.24 -14.45
CA GLU A 376 -10.65 6.37 -15.17
C GLU A 376 -10.51 6.06 -16.66
N ARG A 377 -9.42 6.51 -17.29
CA ARG A 377 -9.15 6.24 -18.71
C ARG A 377 -8.87 4.76 -18.96
N ASN A 378 -8.06 4.10 -18.14
CA ASN A 378 -7.80 2.66 -18.34
C ASN A 378 -9.08 1.85 -18.10
N LEU A 379 -9.88 2.20 -17.09
CA LEU A 379 -11.19 1.58 -16.87
C LEU A 379 -12.11 1.79 -18.07
N SER A 380 -12.15 3.00 -18.64
CA SER A 380 -12.98 3.29 -19.82
C SER A 380 -12.52 2.57 -21.09
N ILE A 381 -11.21 2.38 -21.29
CA ILE A 381 -10.67 1.73 -22.48
C ILE A 381 -10.86 0.22 -22.42
N TYR A 382 -10.65 -0.37 -21.24
CA TYR A 382 -10.60 -1.83 -21.09
C TYR A 382 -11.84 -2.44 -20.43
N GLY A 383 -12.70 -1.63 -19.81
CA GLY A 383 -13.92 -2.07 -19.14
C GLY A 383 -13.70 -2.90 -17.87
N VAL A 384 -12.46 -2.94 -17.37
CA VAL A 384 -12.05 -3.72 -16.21
C VAL A 384 -11.16 -2.86 -15.31
N ASP A 385 -11.25 -3.06 -13.99
CA ASP A 385 -10.41 -2.36 -13.01
C ASP A 385 -8.92 -2.55 -13.30
N LEU A 386 -8.17 -1.48 -13.08
CA LEU A 386 -6.76 -1.38 -13.42
C LEU A 386 -5.92 -2.46 -12.72
N LYS A 387 -6.27 -2.83 -11.48
CA LYS A 387 -5.71 -3.99 -10.77
C LYS A 387 -5.79 -5.28 -11.58
N ILE A 388 -6.98 -5.69 -12.00
CA ILE A 388 -7.20 -6.94 -12.74
C ILE A 388 -6.48 -6.88 -14.08
N HIS A 389 -6.54 -5.71 -14.73
CA HIS A 389 -5.86 -5.45 -16.00
C HIS A 389 -4.34 -5.62 -15.90
N MET A 390 -3.72 -5.12 -14.82
CA MET A 390 -2.30 -5.34 -14.51
C MET A 390 -1.99 -6.81 -14.21
N GLU A 391 -2.87 -7.51 -13.48
CA GLU A 391 -2.69 -8.93 -13.16
C GLU A 391 -2.72 -9.84 -14.39
N GLN A 392 -3.47 -9.45 -15.42
CA GLN A 392 -3.58 -10.15 -16.70
C GLN A 392 -2.42 -9.81 -17.66
N GLY A 393 -1.58 -8.83 -17.31
CA GLY A 393 -0.41 -8.47 -18.12
C GLY A 393 -0.78 -7.73 -19.40
N TYR A 394 -1.84 -6.91 -19.36
CA TYR A 394 -2.21 -6.06 -20.48
C TYR A 394 -1.48 -4.70 -20.47
N PRO A 395 -1.43 -3.98 -21.60
CA PRO A 395 -0.79 -2.68 -21.68
C PRO A 395 -1.48 -1.60 -20.85
N LEU A 396 -0.68 -0.72 -20.23
CA LEU A 396 -1.13 0.43 -19.44
C LEU A 396 -1.13 1.71 -20.26
N HIS A 397 -2.23 2.46 -20.24
CA HIS A 397 -2.27 3.81 -20.79
C HIS A 397 -1.85 4.83 -19.73
N LEU A 398 -0.73 5.51 -19.96
CA LEU A 398 -0.09 6.45 -19.03
C LEU A 398 -0.01 7.88 -19.61
N THR A 399 -0.82 8.18 -20.62
CA THR A 399 -0.83 9.48 -21.31
C THR A 399 -1.06 10.67 -20.37
N ASP A 400 -1.77 10.50 -19.24
CA ASP A 400 -1.96 11.59 -18.27
C ASP A 400 -0.66 12.08 -17.60
N TYR A 401 0.41 11.30 -17.70
CA TYR A 401 1.72 11.61 -17.15
C TYR A 401 2.72 12.12 -18.21
N ALA A 402 2.36 12.14 -19.49
CA ALA A 402 3.27 12.47 -20.57
C ALA A 402 2.65 13.47 -21.54
N SER A 403 3.49 14.28 -22.19
CA SER A 403 3.04 15.26 -23.20
C SER A 403 2.52 14.61 -24.49
N ASN A 404 2.88 13.34 -24.73
CA ASN A 404 2.46 12.54 -25.88
C ASN A 404 1.80 11.24 -25.39
N PRO A 405 0.96 10.58 -26.21
CA PRO A 405 0.42 9.25 -25.91
C PRO A 405 1.51 8.31 -25.38
N LEU A 406 1.23 7.66 -24.26
CA LEU A 406 2.15 6.74 -23.62
C LEU A 406 1.39 5.46 -23.30
N ARG A 407 1.78 4.37 -23.94
CA ARG A 407 1.28 3.04 -23.69
C ARG A 407 2.44 2.15 -23.29
N ALA A 408 2.37 1.60 -22.10
CA ALA A 408 3.42 0.78 -21.52
C ALA A 408 2.98 -0.69 -21.60
N ILE A 409 3.73 -1.52 -22.32
CA ILE A 409 3.45 -2.93 -22.56
C ILE A 409 4.30 -3.77 -21.59
N PRO A 410 3.71 -4.63 -20.75
CA PRO A 410 4.51 -5.47 -19.86
C PRO A 410 5.34 -6.47 -20.67
N TYR A 411 6.57 -6.74 -20.22
CA TYR A 411 7.36 -7.82 -20.81
C TYR A 411 6.70 -9.18 -20.54
N SER A 412 6.71 -10.03 -21.56
CA SER A 412 6.14 -11.37 -21.55
C SER A 412 7.04 -12.31 -22.36
N THR A 413 6.67 -13.58 -22.46
CA THR A 413 7.32 -14.53 -23.38
C THR A 413 7.26 -14.08 -24.85
N THR A 414 6.30 -13.24 -25.22
CA THR A 414 6.12 -12.73 -26.58
C THR A 414 6.80 -11.37 -26.83
N VAL A 415 7.14 -10.63 -25.77
CA VAL A 415 7.91 -9.37 -25.86
C VAL A 415 9.18 -9.51 -25.01
N PRO A 416 10.31 -9.93 -25.60
CA PRO A 416 11.55 -10.12 -24.85
C PRO A 416 12.10 -8.79 -24.33
N ARG A 417 12.71 -8.83 -23.13
CA ARG A 417 13.37 -7.67 -22.53
C ARG A 417 14.52 -7.17 -23.42
N LYS A 418 14.33 -6.03 -24.08
CA LYS A 418 15.39 -5.32 -24.82
C LYS A 418 16.26 -4.53 -23.84
N LYS A 419 17.40 -5.11 -23.42
CA LYS A 419 18.30 -4.49 -22.42
C LYS A 419 18.97 -3.20 -22.91
N GLU A 420 19.07 -3.00 -24.22
CA GLU A 420 19.83 -1.90 -24.85
C GLU A 420 19.03 -0.60 -25.02
N LEU A 421 17.72 -0.61 -24.75
CA LEU A 421 16.89 0.59 -24.86
C LEU A 421 17.16 1.59 -23.72
N PRO A 422 16.98 2.91 -23.96
CA PRO A 422 16.97 3.93 -22.92
C PRO A 422 16.04 3.53 -21.77
N LYS A 423 16.46 3.83 -20.54
CA LYS A 423 15.66 3.56 -19.34
C LYS A 423 15.20 4.87 -18.72
N VAL A 424 13.93 4.91 -18.30
CA VAL A 424 13.36 5.99 -17.50
C VAL A 424 12.51 5.37 -16.42
N THR A 425 12.59 5.90 -15.20
CA THR A 425 11.73 5.44 -14.11
C THR A 425 10.37 6.13 -14.18
N LEU A 426 9.33 5.46 -13.70
CA LEU A 426 8.02 6.07 -13.54
C LEU A 426 8.11 7.29 -12.60
N GLY A 427 8.94 7.22 -11.56
CA GLY A 427 9.16 8.33 -10.63
C GLY A 427 9.69 9.60 -11.33
N GLU A 428 10.72 9.47 -12.15
CA GLU A 428 11.27 10.57 -12.95
C GLU A 428 10.22 11.15 -13.90
N LEU A 429 9.47 10.29 -14.60
CA LEU A 429 8.43 10.72 -15.53
C LEU A 429 7.27 11.47 -14.82
N LEU A 430 6.91 11.05 -13.61
CA LEU A 430 5.89 11.71 -12.80
C LEU A 430 6.34 13.09 -12.29
N GLN A 431 7.63 13.24 -11.98
CA GLN A 431 8.22 14.50 -11.55
C GLN A 431 8.38 15.47 -12.72
N ASP A 432 8.90 14.99 -13.84
CA ASP A 432 9.12 15.77 -15.05
C ASP A 432 8.78 14.96 -16.31
N PRO A 433 7.64 15.23 -16.96
CA PRO A 433 7.26 14.57 -18.21
C PRO A 433 8.26 14.76 -19.37
N SER A 434 9.15 15.75 -19.29
CA SER A 434 10.12 16.08 -20.35
C SER A 434 11.29 15.10 -20.41
N VAL A 435 11.55 14.33 -19.35
CA VAL A 435 12.60 13.30 -19.30
C VAL A 435 12.30 12.07 -20.17
N ARG A 436 11.10 12.02 -20.77
CA ARG A 436 10.69 10.96 -21.70
C ARG A 436 11.71 10.84 -22.85
N PRO A 437 12.33 9.66 -23.06
CA PRO A 437 13.19 9.43 -24.21
C PRO A 437 12.45 9.58 -25.54
N LYS A 438 13.16 10.03 -26.57
CA LYS A 438 12.69 9.95 -27.97
C LYS A 438 12.82 8.50 -28.43
N GLY A 439 11.79 7.95 -29.08
CA GLY A 439 11.82 6.58 -29.57
C GLY A 439 11.28 5.54 -28.57
N GLU A 440 11.64 4.28 -28.81
CA GLU A 440 11.36 3.15 -27.91
C GLU A 440 12.18 3.26 -26.61
N PHE A 441 11.57 2.96 -25.47
CA PHE A 441 12.29 2.94 -24.20
C PHE A 441 11.71 1.94 -23.18
N ASN A 442 12.50 1.66 -22.15
CA ASN A 442 12.11 0.83 -21.03
C ASN A 442 11.61 1.73 -19.88
N LEU A 443 10.33 1.66 -19.57
CA LEU A 443 9.73 2.32 -18.41
C LEU A 443 9.87 1.43 -17.18
N VAL A 444 10.72 1.81 -16.25
CA VAL A 444 10.89 1.10 -14.98
C VAL A 444 9.84 1.60 -13.98
N THR A 445 8.82 0.80 -13.70
CA THR A 445 7.73 1.20 -12.80
C THR A 445 8.08 1.04 -11.33
N TRP A 446 9.02 0.14 -11.02
CA TRP A 446 9.52 -0.08 -9.68
C TRP A 446 10.88 -0.78 -9.69
N GLU A 447 11.78 -0.39 -8.80
CA GLU A 447 13.02 -1.09 -8.49
C GLU A 447 13.07 -1.40 -7.00
N SER A 448 13.42 -2.63 -6.66
CA SER A 448 13.57 -3.03 -5.26
C SER A 448 14.83 -2.40 -4.68
N MET A 449 14.69 -1.67 -3.57
CA MET A 449 15.81 -1.21 -2.74
C MET A 449 16.38 -2.32 -1.84
N ILE A 450 15.78 -3.52 -1.93
CA ILE A 450 16.12 -4.69 -1.14
C ILE A 450 16.58 -5.83 -2.07
N PRO A 451 17.63 -6.59 -1.72
CA PRO A 451 18.03 -7.77 -2.48
C PRO A 451 16.84 -8.70 -2.80
N PRO A 452 16.79 -9.30 -3.99
CA PRO A 452 17.82 -9.32 -5.03
C PRO A 452 17.76 -8.11 -6.00
N TYR A 453 17.22 -6.96 -5.60
CA TYR A 453 17.17 -5.72 -6.40
C TYR A 453 16.40 -5.89 -7.72
N ASN A 454 15.32 -6.68 -7.68
CA ASN A 454 14.46 -6.89 -8.84
C ASN A 454 13.81 -5.59 -9.30
N SER A 455 13.70 -5.40 -10.62
CA SER A 455 12.94 -4.32 -11.22
C SER A 455 11.76 -4.82 -12.05
N SER A 456 10.66 -4.08 -11.95
CA SER A 456 9.49 -4.21 -12.81
C SER A 456 9.57 -3.14 -13.89
N SER A 457 9.50 -3.59 -15.14
CA SER A 457 9.69 -2.74 -16.30
C SER A 457 8.63 -3.02 -17.35
N TYR A 458 8.28 -2.00 -18.12
CA TYR A 458 7.39 -2.06 -19.26
C TYR A 458 8.14 -1.54 -20.48
N PHE A 459 7.86 -2.12 -21.63
CA PHE A 459 8.30 -1.61 -22.92
C PHE A 459 7.36 -0.51 -23.38
N VAL A 460 7.90 0.64 -23.77
CA VAL A 460 7.15 1.72 -24.41
C VAL A 460 7.57 1.78 -25.87
N PRO A 461 6.67 1.47 -26.83
CA PRO A 461 6.97 1.57 -28.24
C PRO A 461 7.09 3.03 -28.67
N ASP A 462 7.85 3.27 -29.74
CA ASP A 462 7.86 4.56 -30.41
C ASP A 462 6.50 4.78 -31.07
N TRP A 463 5.85 5.90 -30.76
CA TRP A 463 4.55 6.22 -31.35
C TRP A 463 4.79 6.89 -32.70
N VAL A 464 4.93 6.07 -33.74
CA VAL A 464 4.61 6.46 -35.12
C VAL A 464 3.11 6.21 -35.30
N GLN A 465 2.38 7.18 -35.86
CA GLN A 465 0.91 7.20 -35.97
C GLN A 465 0.30 5.86 -36.44
N ASP A 466 -0.32 5.09 -35.53
CA ASP A 466 -1.41 4.21 -35.90
C ASP A 466 -2.71 5.03 -35.85
N THR A 467 -3.09 5.60 -36.99
CA THR A 467 -4.51 5.86 -37.26
C THR A 467 -5.27 4.54 -37.14
N PRO A 468 -6.45 4.49 -36.51
CA PRO A 468 -7.30 3.32 -36.62
C PRO A 468 -7.62 3.16 -38.11
N GLU A 469 -7.29 2.00 -38.69
CA GLU A 469 -7.82 1.59 -39.99
C GLU A 469 -9.34 1.61 -39.87
N GLY A 470 -9.94 2.73 -40.27
CA GLY A 470 -11.36 2.81 -40.54
C GLY A 470 -11.65 1.82 -41.63
N THR A 471 -12.52 0.87 -41.32
CA THR A 471 -13.25 0.05 -42.29
C THR A 471 -13.62 0.93 -43.48
N PRO A 472 -13.20 0.61 -44.72
CA PRO A 472 -13.54 1.43 -45.86
C PRO A 472 -15.05 1.33 -46.09
N VAL A 473 -15.77 2.37 -45.69
CA VAL A 473 -17.17 2.57 -46.06
C VAL A 473 -17.20 2.70 -47.58
N SER A 474 -17.73 1.66 -48.21
CA SER A 474 -18.06 1.55 -49.63
C SER A 474 -18.53 2.89 -50.22
N GLY A 475 -17.77 3.37 -51.19
CA GLY A 475 -18.02 4.64 -51.87
C GLY A 475 -19.34 4.64 -52.64
N ARG A 476 -20.23 5.58 -52.29
CA ARG A 476 -21.25 6.07 -53.23
C ARG A 476 -20.71 7.30 -53.95
N LYS A 477 -20.26 7.10 -55.18
CA LYS A 477 -19.99 8.15 -56.19
C LYS A 477 -21.22 9.06 -56.32
N ARG A 478 -21.09 10.35 -55.98
CA ARG A 478 -21.95 11.39 -56.54
C ARG A 478 -21.39 11.77 -57.92
N ARG A 479 -22.16 11.46 -58.96
CA ARG A 479 -21.97 12.04 -60.30
C ARG A 479 -22.32 13.52 -60.23
N GLY A 480 -21.43 14.37 -60.70
CA GLY A 480 -21.77 15.75 -61.05
C GLY A 480 -22.76 15.76 -62.21
N LEU A 481 -23.70 16.69 -62.16
CA LEU A 481 -24.51 17.11 -63.29
C LEU A 481 -24.31 18.62 -63.41
N HIS A 482 -23.83 19.02 -64.59
CA HIS A 482 -23.90 20.37 -65.11
C HIS A 482 -25.37 20.82 -65.18
N VAL A 483 -25.68 21.97 -64.58
CA VAL A 483 -26.15 23.25 -65.16
C VAL A 483 -26.62 24.11 -64.01
#